data_AF-A0A0B6YJ29-F1
#
_entry.id   AF-A0A0B6YJ29-F1
#
_cell.length_a   1.000
_cell.length_b   1.000
_cell.length_c   1.000
_cell.angle_alpha   90.00
_cell.angle_beta   90.00
_cell.angle_gamma   90.00
#
_symmetry.space_group_name_H-M   'P 1'
#
loop_
_entity.id
_entity.type
_entity.pdbx_description
1 polymer ?
#
loop_
_entity_poly.entity_id
_entity_poly.type
_entity_poly.pdbx_seq_one_letter_code
_entity_poly.pdbx_strand_id
1 'polypeptide(L)'
;RGGVDYKKYFPPGIFVDASDFKSPEDLARFLNELAKDKNRYISMLREKNKYKFLSKQRWFCDLCEKMMEVNKEKSYSDLRQWYVQDQCHKPNDM
;
A
#
# COMPACT_ATOMS: atom_id res chain seq x y z
N ARG A 1 -14.41 -2.44 -6.63
CA ARG A 1 -13.10 -3.12 -6.72
C ARG A 1 -12.03 -2.16 -6.20
N GLY A 2 -10.99 -2.65 -5.51
CA GLY A 2 -10.07 -1.80 -4.72
C GLY A 2 -8.91 -1.13 -5.49
N GLY A 3 -8.88 -1.23 -6.82
CA GLY A 3 -7.89 -0.54 -7.66
C GLY A 3 -6.46 -1.11 -7.64
N VAL A 4 -6.19 -2.13 -6.82
CA VAL A 4 -4.88 -2.76 -6.67
C VAL A 4 -4.93 -4.21 -7.17
N ASP A 5 -3.86 -4.66 -7.83
CA ASP A 5 -3.64 -6.08 -8.11
C ASP A 5 -3.13 -6.78 -6.84
N TYR A 6 -4.04 -7.30 -6.03
CA TYR A 6 -3.71 -7.94 -4.75
C TYR A 6 -2.90 -9.22 -4.94
N LYS A 7 -3.10 -9.95 -6.05
CA LYS A 7 -2.41 -11.23 -6.32
C LYS A 7 -0.91 -11.02 -6.54
N LYS A 8 -0.50 -9.84 -6.98
CA LYS A 8 0.91 -9.45 -7.08
C LYS A 8 1.60 -9.31 -5.73
N TYR A 9 0.89 -8.88 -4.69
CA TYR A 9 1.48 -8.48 -3.41
C TYR A 9 1.19 -9.45 -2.26
N PHE A 10 0.13 -10.25 -2.37
CA PHE A 10 -0.33 -11.14 -1.31
C PHE A 10 -0.43 -12.59 -1.80
N PRO A 11 -0.02 -13.57 -0.96
CA PRO A 11 -0.23 -14.99 -1.25
C PRO A 11 -1.70 -15.32 -1.55
N PRO A 12 -1.98 -16.25 -2.47
CA PRO A 12 -3.36 -16.69 -2.72
C PRO A 12 -3.94 -17.39 -1.47
N GLY A 13 -5.27 -17.34 -1.33
CA GLY A 13 -5.98 -18.11 -0.30
C GLY A 13 -5.87 -17.57 1.12
N ILE A 14 -5.33 -16.37 1.33
CA ILE A 14 -5.38 -15.66 2.63
C ILE A 14 -6.30 -14.42 2.60
N PHE A 15 -6.93 -14.16 1.44
CA PHE A 15 -7.88 -13.09 1.21
C PHE A 15 -8.90 -13.51 0.14
N VAL A 16 -10.00 -12.77 0.07
CA VAL A 16 -11.03 -12.91 -0.97
C VAL A 16 -10.90 -11.72 -1.90
N ASP A 17 -10.52 -11.96 -3.16
CA ASP A 17 -10.43 -10.90 -4.16
C ASP A 17 -11.79 -10.66 -4.80
N ALA A 18 -12.38 -9.48 -4.59
CA ALA A 18 -13.65 -9.12 -5.21
C ALA A 18 -13.58 -9.07 -6.75
N SER A 19 -12.38 -8.97 -7.35
CA SER A 19 -12.20 -9.01 -8.80
C SER A 19 -12.34 -10.40 -9.40
N ASP A 20 -12.25 -11.47 -8.58
CA ASP A 20 -12.44 -12.87 -9.01
C ASP A 20 -13.89 -13.22 -9.29
N PHE A 21 -14.83 -12.34 -8.92
CA PHE A 21 -16.26 -12.56 -9.06
C PHE A 21 -16.84 -11.72 -10.21
N LYS A 22 -17.75 -12.34 -10.97
CA LYS A 22 -18.41 -11.68 -12.11
C LYS A 22 -19.40 -10.62 -11.66
N SER A 23 -20.04 -10.81 -10.50
CA SER A 23 -20.97 -9.87 -9.92
C SER A 23 -20.87 -9.80 -8.38
N PRO A 24 -21.43 -8.74 -7.75
CA PRO A 24 -21.56 -8.66 -6.30
C PRO A 24 -22.35 -9.83 -5.69
N GLU A 25 -23.35 -10.37 -6.39
CA GLU A 25 -24.15 -11.50 -5.96
C GLU A 25 -23.35 -12.80 -5.91
N ASP A 26 -22.45 -13.03 -6.88
CA ASP A 26 -21.52 -14.16 -6.85
C ASP A 26 -20.58 -14.10 -5.65
N LEU A 27 -20.05 -12.90 -5.38
CA LEU A 27 -19.21 -12.66 -4.20
C LEU A 27 -20.01 -12.90 -2.90
N ALA A 28 -21.24 -12.38 -2.81
CA ALA A 28 -22.08 -12.56 -1.63
C ALA A 28 -22.39 -14.04 -1.37
N ARG A 29 -22.70 -14.83 -2.42
CA ARG A 29 -22.88 -16.28 -2.30
C ARG A 29 -21.63 -16.97 -1.76
N PHE A 30 -20.47 -16.69 -2.34
CA PHE A 30 -19.20 -17.26 -1.90
C PHE A 30 -18.89 -16.91 -0.43
N LEU A 31 -19.09 -15.65 -0.04
CA LEU A 31 -18.87 -15.22 1.35
C LEU A 31 -19.83 -15.91 2.32
N ASN A 32 -21.09 -16.13 1.93
CA ASN A 32 -22.06 -16.85 2.73
C ASN A 32 -21.69 -18.33 2.90
N GLU A 33 -21.21 -18.99 1.85
CA GLU A 33 -20.70 -20.37 1.92
C GLU A 33 -19.45 -20.46 2.81
N LEU A 34 -18.52 -19.52 2.64
CA LEU A 34 -17.32 -19.45 3.47
C LEU A 34 -17.65 -19.23 4.95
N ALA A 35 -18.64 -18.39 5.25
CA ALA A 35 -19.08 -18.12 6.62
C ALA A 35 -19.73 -19.35 7.29
N LYS A 36 -20.40 -20.21 6.52
CA LYS A 36 -21.00 -21.46 7.00
C LYS A 36 -19.97 -22.55 7.26
N ASP A 37 -18.86 -22.55 6.51
CA ASP A 37 -17.75 -23.49 6.72
C ASP A 37 -16.68 -22.90 7.65
N LYS A 38 -16.90 -23.09 8.95
CA LYS A 38 -15.99 -22.62 10.01
C LYS A 38 -14.58 -23.17 9.85
N ASN A 39 -14.42 -24.42 9.40
CA ASN A 39 -13.10 -25.04 9.26
C ASN A 39 -12.32 -24.40 8.12
N ARG A 40 -12.96 -24.21 6.96
CA ARG A 40 -12.35 -23.53 5.81
C ARG A 40 -11.98 -22.09 6.14
N TYR A 41 -12.87 -21.36 6.82
CA TYR A 41 -12.59 -19.98 7.24
C TYR A 41 -11.43 -19.89 8.24
N ILE A 42 -11.40 -20.76 9.26
CA ILE A 42 -10.30 -20.81 10.22
C ILE A 42 -8.98 -21.15 9.54
N SER A 43 -8.95 -22.12 8.62
CA SER A 43 -7.74 -22.45 7.86
C SER A 43 -7.23 -21.24 7.07
N MET A 44 -8.12 -20.51 6.39
CA MET A 44 -7.77 -19.26 5.70
C MET A 44 -7.12 -18.23 6.65
N LEU A 45 -7.70 -18.03 7.84
CA LEU A 45 -7.17 -17.09 8.84
C LEU A 45 -5.84 -17.57 9.45
N ARG A 46 -5.67 -18.88 9.67
CA ARG A 46 -4.41 -19.45 10.16
C ARG A 46 -3.29 -19.23 9.16
N GLU A 47 -3.54 -19.45 7.87
CA GLU A 47 -2.57 -19.16 6.82
C GLU A 47 -2.26 -17.66 6.75
N LYS A 48 -3.27 -16.79 6.84
CA LYS A 48 -3.07 -15.33 6.91
C LYS A 48 -2.17 -14.91 8.07
N ASN A 49 -2.34 -15.51 9.25
CA ASN A 49 -1.58 -15.18 10.46
C ASN A 49 -0.09 -15.54 10.39
N LYS A 50 0.36 -16.30 9.40
CA LYS A 50 1.80 -16.54 9.18
C LYS A 50 2.54 -15.31 8.66
N TYR A 51 1.80 -14.34 8.12
CA TYR A 51 2.35 -13.13 7.53
C TYR A 51 2.15 -11.95 8.48
N LYS A 52 3.18 -11.13 8.64
CA LYS A 52 3.13 -9.85 9.35
C LYS A 52 3.73 -8.77 8.49
N PHE A 53 3.16 -7.57 8.56
CA PHE A 53 3.79 -6.41 7.96
C PHE A 53 5.04 -6.07 8.78
N LEU A 54 6.21 -6.32 8.19
CA LEU A 54 7.46 -5.84 8.74
C LEU A 54 7.61 -4.38 8.32
N SER A 55 7.08 -3.47 9.12
CA SER A 55 7.47 -2.07 9.02
C SER A 55 8.96 -2.01 9.26
N LYS A 56 9.74 -1.58 8.26
CA LYS A 56 11.05 -1.00 8.56
C LYS A 56 10.83 0.18 9.51
N GLN A 57 11.86 0.51 10.29
CA GLN A 57 11.92 1.75 11.04
C GLN A 57 11.33 2.86 10.18
N ARG A 58 10.34 3.52 10.74
CA ARG A 58 9.49 4.44 10.01
C ARG A 58 10.43 5.50 9.45
N TRP A 59 10.61 5.57 8.13
CA TRP A 59 11.50 6.52 7.47
C TRP A 59 11.28 7.96 7.96
N PHE A 60 10.05 8.25 8.42
CA PHE A 60 9.69 9.51 9.05
C PHE A 60 10.32 9.73 10.43
N CYS A 61 10.62 8.70 11.22
CA CYS A 61 11.39 8.82 12.46
C CYS A 61 12.82 9.28 12.15
N ASP A 62 13.47 8.66 11.17
CA ASP A 62 14.82 9.05 10.73
C ASP A 62 14.81 10.47 10.11
N LEU A 63 13.72 10.84 9.44
CA LEU A 63 13.51 12.21 8.96
C LEU A 63 13.33 13.21 10.11
N CYS A 64 12.50 12.88 11.10
CA CYS A 64 12.25 13.74 12.26
C CYS A 64 13.54 13.98 13.05
N GLU A 65 14.34 12.95 13.28
CA GLU A 65 15.64 13.06 13.97
C GLU A 65 16.57 14.04 13.22
N LYS A 66 16.71 13.86 11.90
CA LYS A 66 17.49 14.77 11.07
C LYS A 66 16.94 16.20 11.06
N MET A 67 15.61 16.38 11.05
CA MET A 67 15.00 17.71 11.11
C MET A 67 15.28 18.42 12.45
N MET A 68 15.35 17.68 13.55
CA MET A 68 15.70 18.26 14.85
C MET A 68 17.19 18.60 14.97
N GLU A 69 18.07 17.85 14.30
CA GLU A 69 19.52 18.14 14.27
C GLU A 69 19.88 19.29 13.33
N VAL A 70 19.13 19.47 12.23
CA VAL A 70 19.39 20.52 11.23
C VAL A 70 18.84 21.85 11.71
N ASN A 71 19.65 22.59 12.47
CA ASN A 71 19.37 23.99 12.87
C ASN A 71 19.73 25.00 11.76
N LYS A 72 19.60 24.60 10.48
CA LYS A 72 19.89 25.45 9.32
C LYS A 72 18.62 25.68 8.54
N GLU A 73 18.01 26.83 8.77
CA GLU A 73 16.94 27.33 7.92
C GLU A 73 17.50 27.72 6.55
N LYS A 74 16.93 27.17 5.49
CA LYS A 74 17.20 27.58 4.12
C LYS A 74 15.92 28.14 3.53
N SER A 75 15.89 29.46 3.35
CA SER A 75 14.79 30.15 2.68
C SER A 75 15.22 30.56 1.27
N TYR A 76 14.25 30.54 0.36
CA TYR A 76 14.40 31.13 -0.97
C TYR A 76 13.43 32.30 -1.05
N SER A 77 13.93 33.48 -1.45
CA SER A 77 13.11 34.67 -1.62
C SER A 77 12.10 34.53 -2.76
N ASP A 78 12.42 33.74 -3.78
CA ASP A 78 11.54 33.42 -4.90
C ASP A 78 11.60 31.91 -5.20
N LEU A 79 10.52 31.20 -4.84
CA LEU A 79 10.39 29.77 -5.08
C LEU A 79 10.29 29.42 -6.57
N ARG A 80 9.74 30.32 -7.39
CA ARG A 80 9.61 30.11 -8.84
C ARG A 80 10.98 30.21 -9.50
N GLN A 81 11.79 31.19 -9.10
CA GLN A 81 13.17 31.27 -9.57
C GLN A 81 13.95 30.01 -9.18
N TRP A 82 13.86 29.58 -7.92
CA TRP A 82 14.58 28.38 -7.46
C TRP A 82 14.15 27.10 -8.17
N TYR A 83 12.84 26.91 -8.41
CA TYR A 83 12.30 25.65 -8.93
C TYR A 83 12.20 25.59 -10.46
N VAL A 84 12.07 26.74 -11.13
CA VAL A 84 11.69 26.79 -12.56
C VAL A 84 12.80 27.39 -13.43
N GLN A 85 13.57 28.36 -12.95
CA GLN A 85 14.65 28.95 -13.73
C GLN A 85 15.93 28.11 -13.59
N ASP A 86 16.51 27.73 -14.72
CA ASP A 86 17.77 26.98 -14.84
C ASP A 86 17.81 25.57 -14.22
N GLN A 87 16.65 24.99 -13.88
CA GLN A 87 16.57 23.56 -13.58
C GLN A 87 16.54 22.76 -14.89
N CYS A 88 17.61 22.01 -15.16
CA CYS A 88 17.68 21.11 -16.30
C CYS A 88 16.63 19.99 -16.16
N HIS A 89 15.60 19.99 -17.02
CA HIS A 89 14.65 18.89 -17.10
C HIS A 89 14.65 18.29 -18.51
N LYS A 90 15.07 17.02 -18.61
CA LYS A 90 14.71 16.17 -19.76
C LYS A 90 13.43 15.39 -19.40
N PRO A 91 12.34 15.53 -20.16
CA PRO A 91 11.17 14.66 -20.03
C PRO A 91 11.56 13.23 -20.38
N ASN A 92 11.06 12.25 -19.62
CA ASN A 92 11.25 10.81 -19.89
C ASN A 92 9.91 10.06 -19.98
N ASP A 93 8.84 10.75 -20.32
CA ASP A 93 7.62 10.15 -20.85
C ASP A 93 7.94 9.58 -22.25
N MET A 94 8.52 8.38 -22.23
CA MET A 94 8.50 7.34 -23.26
C MET A 94 7.76 6.13 -22.71
#